data_AF-A0A656Z7F4-F1
#
_entry.id   AF-A0A656Z7F4-F1
#
_cell.length_a   1.000
_cell.length_b   1.000
_cell.length_c   1.000
_cell.angle_alpha   90.00
_cell.angle_beta   90.00
_cell.angle_gamma   90.00
#
_symmetry.space_group_name_H-M   'P 1'
#
loop_
_entity.id
_entity.type
_entity.pdbx_description
1 polymer ?
#
loop_
_entity_poly.entity_id
_entity_poly.type
_entity_poly.pdbx_seq_one_letter_code
_entity_poly.pdbx_strand_id
1 'polypeptide(L)' 'MVERLGQQTIVYSVPEGMSETFCIITPGTAPISGDAAIRIGIDPQSCHLFDSKGIAFTRQGDFSDLAAA' A
#
# COMPACT_ATOMS: atom_id res chain seq x y z
N MET A 1 -8.60 7.67 -8.72
CA MET A 1 -10.01 7.21 -8.70
C MET A 1 -10.34 6.65 -7.33
N VAL A 2 -11.57 6.86 -6.83
CA VAL A 2 -12.02 6.36 -5.52
C VAL A 2 -13.31 5.57 -5.70
N GLU A 3 -13.33 4.33 -5.23
CA GLU A 3 -14.52 3.47 -5.19
C GLU A 3 -15.04 3.35 -3.75
N ARG A 4 -16.35 3.51 -3.57
CA ARG A 4 -17.01 3.43 -2.26
C ARG A 4 -17.96 2.24 -2.25
N LEU A 5 -17.59 1.18 -1.53
CA LEU A 5 -18.30 -0.10 -1.52
C LEU A 5 -19.07 -0.34 -0.20
N GLY A 6 -19.26 0.70 0.61
CA GLY A 6 -19.90 0.63 1.93
C GLY A 6 -18.94 0.16 3.02
N GLN A 7 -18.56 -1.13 2.99
CA GLN A 7 -17.62 -1.69 3.99
C GLN A 7 -16.17 -1.33 3.73
N GLN A 8 -15.84 -0.94 2.51
CA GLN A 8 -14.48 -0.60 2.09
C GLN A 8 -14.51 0.60 1.15
N THR A 9 -13.42 1.34 1.15
CA THR A 9 -13.11 2.36 0.14
C THR A 9 -11.81 1.96 -0.55
N ILE A 10 -11.85 1.81 -1.87
CA ILE A 10 -10.68 1.45 -2.68
C ILE A 10 -10.18 2.71 -3.38
N VAL A 11 -8.88 2.96 -3.30
CA VAL A 11 -8.23 4.11 -3.91
C VAL A 11 -7.22 3.62 -4.93
N TYR A 12 -7.33 4.17 -6.14
CA TYR A 12 -6.39 3.97 -7.23
C TYR A 12 -5.69 5.28 -7.54
N SER A 13 -4.36 5.28 -7.52
CA SER A 13 -3.53 6.43 -7.87
C SER A 13 -2.23 5.96 -8.52
N VAL A 14 -1.62 6.80 -9.35
CA VAL A 14 -0.25 6.61 -9.82
C VAL A 14 0.63 7.57 -9.01
N PRO A 15 1.47 7.08 -8.07
CA PRO A 15 2.37 7.94 -7.31
C PRO A 15 3.34 8.67 -8.23
N GLU A 16 3.78 9.87 -7.83
CA GLU A 16 4.78 10.62 -8.58
C GLU A 16 6.06 9.79 -8.74
N GLY A 17 6.56 9.71 -9.98
CA GLY A 17 7.76 8.93 -10.31
C GLY A 17 7.53 7.44 -10.55
N MET A 18 6.30 6.93 -10.46
CA MET A 18 5.95 5.54 -10.80
C MET A 18 5.11 5.47 -12.08
N SER A 19 5.19 4.34 -12.79
CA SER A 19 4.35 4.04 -13.95
C SER A 19 3.11 3.21 -13.58
N GLU A 20 3.17 2.51 -12.46
CA GLU A 20 2.17 1.54 -12.03
C GLU A 20 1.09 2.18 -11.16
N THR A 21 -0.14 1.71 -11.33
CA THR A 21 -1.24 2.07 -10.44
C THR A 21 -1.05 1.42 -9.08
N PHE A 22 -0.97 2.25 -8.05
CA PHE A 22 -1.03 1.83 -6.66
C PHE A 22 -2.49 1.72 -6.21
N CYS A 23 -2.83 0.60 -5.55
CA CYS A 23 -4.16 0.31 -5.05
C CYS A 23 -4.12 0.19 -3.52
N ILE A 24 -5.00 0.92 -2.83
CA ILE A 24 -5.12 0.88 -1.37
C ILE A 24 -6.57 0.56 -1.02
N ILE A 25 -6.75 -0.34 -0.06
CA ILE A 25 -8.05 -0.67 0.50
C ILE A 25 -8.10 -0.13 1.92
N THR A 26 -9.09 0.72 2.19
CA THR A 26 -9.35 1.28 3.53
C THR A 26 -10.69 0.80 4.05
N PRO A 27 -10.84 0.55 5.37
CA PRO A 27 -12.10 0.13 5.95
C PRO A 27 -13.13 1.27 5.93
N GLY A 28 -14.39 0.90 5.73
CA GLY A 28 -15.54 1.79 5.75
C GLY A 28 -15.58 2.79 4.60
N THR A 29 -16.24 3.93 4.87
CA THR A 29 -16.35 5.05 3.93
C THR A 29 -15.31 6.10 4.29
N ALA A 30 -14.06 5.89 3.87
CA ALA A 30 -12.98 6.82 4.17
C ALA A 30 -13.25 8.19 3.50
N PRO A 31 -13.06 9.32 4.21
CA PRO A 31 -13.32 10.66 3.68
C PRO A 31 -12.17 11.13 2.77
N ILE A 32 -11.95 10.40 1.69
CA ILE A 32 -10.91 10.66 0.70
C ILE A 32 -11.53 11.40 -0.49
N SER A 33 -10.95 12.55 -0.86
CA SER A 33 -11.30 13.27 -2.09
C SER A 33 -10.40 12.81 -3.24
N GLY A 34 -10.93 12.80 -4.47
CA GLY A 34 -10.22 12.28 -5.64
C GLY A 34 -9.00 13.11 -6.08
N ASP A 35 -8.91 14.35 -5.60
CA ASP A 35 -7.87 15.35 -5.88
C ASP A 35 -6.93 15.60 -4.69
N ALA A 36 -7.21 15.00 -3.52
CA ALA A 36 -6.40 15.19 -2.33
C ALA A 36 -5.21 14.22 -2.30
N ALA A 37 -4.05 14.73 -1.89
CA ALA A 37 -2.91 13.90 -1.55
C ALA A 37 -3.23 13.04 -0.32
N ILE A 38 -2.90 11.75 -0.39
CA ILE A 38 -3.13 10.80 0.70
C ILE A 38 -1.77 10.32 1.19
N ARG A 39 -1.54 10.43 2.50
CA ARG A 39 -0.37 9.82 3.12
C ARG A 39 -0.72 8.40 3.54
N ILE A 40 0.08 7.44 3.10
CA ILE A 40 -0.03 6.04 3.52
C ILE A 40 1.19 5.63 4.33
N GLY A 41 0.96 4.73 5.29
CA GLY A 41 2.03 3.96 5.90
C GLY A 41 2.20 2.65 5.14
N ILE A 42 3.45 2.21 4.98
CA ILE A 42 3.77 0.88 4.49
C ILE A 42 4.36 0.13 5.67
N ASP A 43 3.74 -0.97 6.06
CA ASP A 43 4.33 -1.89 7.03
C ASP A 43 5.43 -2.71 6.34
N PRO A 44 6.71 -2.53 6.74
CA PRO A 44 7.82 -3.28 6.15
C PRO A 44 7.66 -4.80 6.37
N GLN A 45 6.98 -5.23 7.45
CA GLN A 45 6.72 -6.65 7.72
C GLN A 45 5.77 -7.29 6.73
N SER A 46 4.90 -6.49 6.12
CA SER A 46 3.95 -6.94 5.11
C SER A 46 4.53 -6.87 3.68
N CYS A 47 5.71 -6.31 3.47
CA CYS A 47 6.31 -6.14 2.14
C CYS A 47 6.97 -7.42 1.61
N HIS A 48 6.96 -7.66 0.30
CA HIS A 48 7.65 -8.79 -0.32
C HIS A 48 8.73 -8.29 -1.28
N LEU A 49 9.90 -8.94 -1.31
CA LEU A 49 11.00 -8.62 -2.21
C LEU A 49 11.23 -9.76 -3.20
N PHE A 50 11.39 -9.41 -4.46
CA PHE A 50 11.60 -10.34 -5.57
C PHE A 50 12.87 -9.96 -6.34
N ASP A 51 13.55 -10.95 -6.91
CA ASP A 51 14.66 -10.71 -7.83
C ASP A 51 14.19 -10.40 -9.27
N SER A 52 15.13 -10.08 -10.16
CA SER A 52 14.85 -9.80 -11.57
C SER A 52 14.25 -10.96 -12.37
N LYS A 53 14.28 -12.18 -11.83
CA LYS A 53 13.65 -13.37 -12.42
C LYS A 53 12.27 -13.65 -11.83
N GLY A 54 11.80 -12.79 -10.92
CA GLY A 54 10.52 -12.93 -10.23
C GLY A 54 10.55 -13.91 -9.06
N ILE A 55 11.72 -14.34 -8.60
CA ILE A 55 11.84 -15.24 -7.45
C ILE A 55 11.78 -14.45 -6.16
N ALA A 56 10.89 -14.85 -5.25
CA ALA A 56 10.75 -14.22 -3.95
C ALA A 56 11.93 -14.57 -3.03
N PHE A 57 12.48 -13.58 -2.32
CA PHE A 57 13.41 -13.84 -1.23
C PHE A 57 12.66 -14.38 -0.01
N THR A 58 13.20 -15.41 0.63
CA THR A 58 12.73 -15.85 1.95
C THR A 58 13.00 -14.76 2.97
N ARG A 59 11.99 -14.40 3.76
CA ARG A 59 12.18 -13.51 4.91
C ARG A 59 13.18 -14.13 5.87
N GLN A 60 14.25 -13.39 6.17
CA GLN A 60 15.24 -13.78 7.18
C GLN A 60 15.25 -12.71 8.28
N GLY A 61 14.94 -13.12 9.52
CA GLY A 61 14.95 -12.24 10.69
C GLY A 61 13.58 -12.01 11.33
N ASP A 62 13.59 -11.70 12.62
CA ASP A 62 12.49 -11.07 13.35
C ASP A 62 12.71 -9.56 13.27
N PHE A 63 11.75 -8.83 12.72
CA PHE A 63 11.82 -7.39 12.53
C PHE A 63 10.73 -6.68 13.33
N SER A 64 10.27 -7.28 14.43
CA SER A 64 9.31 -6.68 15.36
C SER A 64 9.72 -5.27 15.80
N ASP A 65 11.02 -4.97 15.82
CA ASP A 65 11.57 -3.67 16.19
C ASP A 65 11.43 -2.58 15.10
N LEU A 66 11.14 -2.93 13.84
CA LEU A 66 10.99 -1.96 12.74
C LEU A 66 9.64 -1.22 12.76
N ALA A 67 8.64 -1.75 13.48
CA ALA A 67 7.29 -1.18 13.54
C ALA A 67 7.15 -0.03 14.56
N ALA A 68 8.20 0.28 15.33
CA ALA A 68 8.17 1.24 16.44
C ALA A 68 8.67 2.66 16.10
N ALA A 69 8.89 2.99 14.82
CA ALA A 69 9.44 4.28 14.37
C ALA A 69 8.43 5.13 13.59
#